data_AF-A0A0D2K7P2-F1
#
_entry.id   AF-A0A0D2K7P2-F1
#
_cell.length_a   1.000
_cell.length_b   1.000
_cell.length_c   1.000
_cell.angle_alpha   90.00
_cell.angle_beta   90.00
_cell.angle_gamma   90.00
#
_symmetry.space_group_name_H-M   'P 1'
#
loop_
_entity.id
_entity.type
_entity.pdbx_description
1 polymer ?
#
loop_
_entity_poly.entity_id
_entity_poly.type
_entity_poly.pdbx_seq_one_letter_code
_entity_poly.pdbx_strand_id
1 'polypeptide(L)'
;MPPKVAARQVIRRLEASVSRLRSVIQVLAQQQAVLKARSALADAAVEHCTALLALGGALKRLRAGHIGPITLVAPPPVAVAGAPAPAASAGSPPPQQQPPALPPGGPPSPTTACAELLLRVRAEHVAAGGVLRACPDHEQACPDDAAAPHIGWDPTRAAQAFTDGGVDLTTAGLRRAARDFVRAASVLCPRIRSCAPDAGDAVRRLGHARARFLELPVHMMLSGNLLPLSDFLFDSLDIDDPLVSKEERARRQPSSEVPVSHWIWAARQLRWQADQEETVYAALQTHVQRMATMQAQMQRLLEQVCAADDIVARDEAMRELGVIQRNSQMECTVTMLCVYASLTKAHQFGEYLVAAWPYMPSLSGLYNAMTLLREERRRRQRGLHFEAEEVDADADPAAMMRRHNELQQAAAASEQAASSDQRLTALSSDATAPVCP
;
A
#
# COMPACT_ATOMS: atom_id res chain seq x y z
N MET A 1 -40.59 44.97 -23.48
CA MET A 1 -39.13 44.79 -23.27
C MET A 1 -38.44 44.93 -24.62
N PRO A 2 -37.39 45.75 -24.76
CA PRO A 2 -36.65 45.85 -26.02
C PRO A 2 -35.97 44.50 -26.31
N PRO A 3 -36.00 44.00 -27.57
CA PRO A 3 -35.52 42.66 -27.93
C PRO A 3 -34.05 42.39 -27.54
N LYS A 4 -33.24 43.45 -27.45
CA LYS A 4 -31.84 43.39 -26.98
C LYS A 4 -31.69 42.94 -25.52
N VAL A 5 -32.65 43.28 -24.65
CA VAL A 5 -32.61 42.89 -23.23
C VAL A 5 -32.94 41.41 -23.06
N ALA A 6 -33.93 40.91 -23.80
CA ALA A 6 -34.28 39.49 -23.80
C ALA A 6 -33.10 38.62 -24.30
N ALA A 7 -32.43 39.01 -25.38
CA ALA A 7 -31.26 38.30 -25.91
C ALA A 7 -30.10 38.24 -24.88
N ARG A 8 -29.79 39.35 -24.20
CA ARG A 8 -28.75 39.38 -23.15
C ARG A 8 -29.08 38.46 -21.96
N GLN A 9 -30.36 38.36 -21.59
CA GLN A 9 -30.80 37.45 -20.52
C GLN A 9 -30.63 35.98 -20.93
N VAL A 10 -30.96 35.63 -22.17
CA VAL A 10 -30.77 34.28 -22.69
C VAL A 10 -29.28 33.91 -22.74
N ILE A 11 -28.41 34.81 -23.24
CA ILE A 11 -26.95 34.60 -23.27
C ILE A 11 -26.41 34.33 -21.86
N ARG A 12 -26.73 35.19 -20.88
CA ARG A 12 -26.28 34.99 -19.48
C ARG A 12 -26.77 33.67 -18.88
N ARG A 13 -28.00 33.26 -19.19
CA ARG A 13 -28.54 31.96 -18.74
C ARG A 13 -27.77 30.80 -19.36
N LEU A 14 -27.45 30.86 -20.65
CA LEU A 14 -26.66 29.84 -21.33
C LEU A 14 -25.23 29.79 -20.79
N GLU A 15 -24.57 30.94 -20.57
CA GLU A 15 -23.24 31.02 -19.96
C GLU A 15 -23.21 30.40 -18.56
N ALA A 16 -24.22 30.68 -17.73
CA ALA A 16 -24.37 30.08 -16.41
C ALA A 16 -24.59 28.57 -16.48
N SER A 17 -25.43 28.10 -17.41
CA SER A 17 -25.66 26.67 -17.65
C SER A 17 -24.42 25.95 -18.15
N VAL A 18 -23.69 26.53 -19.10
CA VAL A 18 -22.42 25.97 -19.61
C VAL A 18 -21.39 25.91 -18.49
N SER A 19 -21.28 26.96 -17.66
CA SER A 19 -20.37 26.97 -16.51
C SER A 19 -20.72 25.88 -15.49
N ARG A 20 -22.01 25.68 -15.20
CA ARG A 20 -22.49 24.60 -14.33
C ARG A 20 -22.25 23.21 -14.90
N LEU A 21 -22.51 23.01 -16.19
CA LEU A 21 -22.24 21.72 -16.85
C LEU A 21 -20.74 21.42 -16.87
N ARG A 22 -19.89 22.42 -17.10
CA ARG A 22 -18.43 22.27 -17.01
C ARG A 22 -17.98 21.84 -15.62
N SER A 23 -18.51 22.46 -14.56
CA SER A 23 -18.18 22.05 -13.19
C SER A 23 -18.64 20.62 -12.89
N VAL A 24 -19.83 20.22 -13.36
CA VAL A 24 -20.34 18.85 -13.19
C VAL A 24 -19.45 17.85 -13.94
N ILE A 25 -19.10 18.13 -15.19
CA ILE A 25 -18.20 17.29 -15.99
C ILE A 25 -16.84 17.14 -15.30
N GLN A 26 -16.29 18.22 -14.75
CA GLN A 26 -15.01 18.19 -14.03
C GLN A 26 -15.08 17.31 -12.77
N VAL A 27 -16.16 17.41 -11.99
CA VAL A 27 -16.38 16.56 -10.79
C VAL A 27 -16.52 15.09 -11.19
N LEU A 28 -17.31 14.78 -12.22
CA LEU A 28 -17.50 13.41 -12.69
C LEU A 28 -16.21 12.82 -13.25
N ALA A 29 -15.43 13.58 -14.02
CA ALA A 29 -14.13 13.15 -14.51
C ALA A 29 -13.16 12.84 -13.35
N GLN A 30 -13.17 13.67 -12.29
CA GLN A 30 -12.38 13.42 -11.09
C GLN A 30 -12.83 12.15 -10.36
N GLN A 31 -14.13 11.95 -10.19
CA GLN A 31 -14.68 10.73 -9.58
C GLN A 31 -14.32 9.48 -10.40
N GLN A 32 -14.44 9.55 -11.72
CA GLN A 32 -14.06 8.46 -12.61
C GLN A 32 -12.57 8.12 -12.50
N ALA A 33 -11.70 9.14 -12.42
CA ALA A 33 -10.27 8.92 -12.24
C ALA A 33 -9.97 8.20 -10.90
N VAL A 34 -10.62 8.61 -9.82
CA VAL A 34 -10.49 7.95 -8.50
C VAL A 34 -10.96 6.50 -8.54
N LEU A 35 -12.09 6.22 -9.19
CA LEU A 35 -12.60 4.85 -9.32
C LEU A 35 -11.67 3.98 -10.16
N LYS A 36 -11.13 4.50 -11.27
CA LYS A 36 -10.13 3.80 -12.09
C LYS A 36 -8.86 3.48 -11.28
N ALA A 37 -8.36 4.45 -10.52
CA ALA A 37 -7.22 4.25 -9.63
C ALA A 37 -7.48 3.14 -8.59
N ARG A 38 -8.67 3.15 -7.97
CA ARG A 38 -9.06 2.11 -6.99
C ARG A 38 -9.21 0.72 -7.63
N SER A 39 -9.79 0.65 -8.82
CA SER A 39 -9.89 -0.60 -9.60
C SER A 39 -8.50 -1.17 -9.89
N ALA A 40 -7.58 -0.35 -10.42
CA ALA A 40 -6.22 -0.78 -10.74
C ALA A 40 -5.46 -1.27 -9.50
N LEU A 41 -5.65 -0.60 -8.35
CA LEU A 41 -5.11 -1.04 -7.07
C LEU A 41 -5.67 -2.40 -6.64
N ALA A 42 -6.99 -2.58 -6.76
CA ALA A 42 -7.64 -3.82 -6.36
C ALA A 42 -7.20 -4.99 -7.24
N ASP A 43 -7.04 -4.78 -8.55
CA ASP A 43 -6.46 -5.77 -9.47
C ASP A 43 -5.04 -6.16 -9.03
N ALA A 44 -4.15 -5.18 -8.77
CA ALA A 44 -2.81 -5.44 -8.28
C ALA A 44 -2.81 -6.19 -6.94
N ALA A 45 -3.68 -5.80 -6.00
CA ALA A 45 -3.81 -6.47 -4.71
C ALA A 45 -4.29 -7.91 -4.85
N VAL A 46 -5.22 -8.20 -5.78
CA VAL A 46 -5.67 -9.56 -6.11
C VAL A 46 -4.51 -10.40 -6.64
N GLU A 47 -3.70 -9.86 -7.55
CA GLU A 47 -2.52 -10.54 -8.09
C GLU A 47 -1.51 -10.87 -6.99
N HIS A 48 -1.20 -9.89 -6.12
CA HIS A 48 -0.29 -10.10 -4.99
C HIS A 48 -0.83 -11.11 -3.98
N CYS A 49 -2.10 -11.02 -3.58
CA CYS A 49 -2.70 -11.99 -2.66
C CYS A 49 -2.70 -13.41 -3.25
N THR A 50 -2.98 -13.55 -4.55
CA THR A 50 -2.92 -14.84 -5.24
C THR A 50 -1.49 -15.41 -5.22
N ALA A 51 -0.50 -14.58 -5.51
CA ALA A 51 0.91 -14.96 -5.46
C ALA A 51 1.35 -15.38 -4.05
N LEU A 52 0.91 -14.66 -3.02
CA LEU A 52 1.16 -14.97 -1.61
C LEU A 52 0.51 -16.30 -1.18
N LEU A 53 -0.73 -16.56 -1.60
CA LEU A 53 -1.41 -17.84 -1.36
C LEU A 53 -0.66 -19.00 -2.03
N ALA A 54 -0.24 -18.83 -3.28
CA ALA A 54 0.50 -19.83 -4.02
C ALA A 54 1.86 -20.13 -3.35
N LEU A 55 2.58 -19.09 -2.92
CA LEU A 55 3.81 -19.22 -2.14
C LEU A 55 3.57 -19.92 -0.80
N GLY A 56 2.56 -19.50 -0.02
CA GLY A 56 2.22 -20.15 1.25
C GLY A 56 1.89 -21.64 1.09
N GLY A 57 1.16 -21.99 0.02
CA GLY A 57 0.88 -23.38 -0.35
C GLY A 57 2.15 -24.17 -0.71
N ALA A 58 3.07 -23.56 -1.47
CA ALA A 58 4.37 -24.17 -1.77
C ALA A 58 5.19 -24.41 -0.49
N LEU A 59 5.30 -23.40 0.38
CA LEU A 59 6.03 -23.52 1.65
C LEU A 59 5.43 -24.59 2.57
N LYS A 60 4.10 -24.74 2.59
CA LYS A 60 3.43 -25.80 3.36
C LYS A 60 3.78 -27.20 2.85
N ARG A 61 3.81 -27.41 1.52
CA ARG A 61 4.21 -28.69 0.91
C ARG A 61 5.66 -29.03 1.23
N LEU A 62 6.54 -28.04 1.14
CA LEU A 62 7.97 -28.18 1.46
C LEU A 62 8.18 -28.58 2.93
N ARG A 63 7.49 -27.91 3.87
CA ARG A 63 7.53 -28.29 5.31
C ARG A 63 6.97 -29.68 5.58
N ALA A 64 6.02 -30.14 4.76
CA ALA A 64 5.49 -31.50 4.83
C ALA A 64 6.40 -32.55 4.16
N GLY A 65 7.63 -32.20 3.77
CA GLY A 65 8.59 -33.12 3.15
C GLY A 65 8.28 -33.52 1.71
N HIS A 66 7.35 -32.83 1.04
CA HIS A 66 7.03 -33.13 -0.37
C HIS A 66 8.03 -32.44 -1.29
N ILE A 67 9.07 -33.18 -1.70
CA ILE A 67 10.09 -32.73 -2.66
C ILE A 67 9.56 -32.97 -4.08
N GLY A 68 8.62 -32.13 -4.52
CA GLY A 68 8.17 -32.07 -5.90
C GLY A 68 8.54 -30.74 -6.55
N PRO A 69 8.64 -30.65 -7.89
CA PRO A 69 8.83 -29.36 -8.56
C PRO A 69 7.72 -28.39 -8.13
N ILE A 70 8.12 -27.19 -7.71
CA ILE A 70 7.18 -26.15 -7.27
C ILE A 70 6.52 -25.57 -8.52
N THR A 71 5.46 -26.21 -8.98
CA THR A 71 4.59 -25.63 -9.99
C THR A 71 3.58 -24.75 -9.27
N LEU A 72 3.71 -23.42 -9.42
CA LEU A 72 2.65 -22.50 -9.02
C LEU A 72 1.48 -22.71 -9.99
N VAL A 73 0.47 -23.46 -9.55
CA VAL A 73 -0.76 -23.63 -10.31
C VAL A 73 -1.39 -22.26 -10.43
N ALA A 74 -1.51 -21.76 -11.66
CA ALA A 74 -2.24 -20.53 -11.93
C ALA A 74 -3.63 -20.62 -11.28
N PRO A 75 -4.13 -19.56 -10.64
CA PRO A 75 -5.46 -19.59 -10.04
C PRO A 75 -6.46 -20.07 -11.10
N PRO A 76 -7.41 -20.97 -10.76
CA PRO A 76 -8.46 -21.33 -11.71
C PRO A 76 -9.17 -20.05 -12.14
N PRO A 77 -9.48 -19.88 -13.44
CA PRO A 77 -10.18 -18.69 -13.92
C PRO A 77 -11.47 -18.56 -13.11
N VAL A 78 -11.64 -17.40 -12.44
CA VAL A 78 -12.86 -17.12 -11.69
C VAL A 78 -13.98 -17.04 -12.71
N ALA A 79 -14.87 -18.02 -12.71
CA ALA A 79 -16.06 -18.00 -13.55
C ALA A 79 -16.87 -16.75 -13.20
N VAL A 80 -16.84 -15.76 -14.07
CA VAL A 80 -17.68 -14.56 -13.93
C VAL A 80 -19.12 -15.03 -14.06
N ALA A 81 -19.86 -14.97 -12.97
CA ALA A 81 -21.27 -15.33 -12.90
C ALA A 81 -22.09 -14.33 -13.74
N GLY A 82 -22.10 -14.52 -15.05
CA GLY A 82 -22.81 -13.65 -15.99
C GLY A 82 -23.17 -14.30 -17.33
N ALA A 83 -22.71 -15.52 -17.60
CA ALA A 83 -23.18 -16.28 -18.76
C ALA A 83 -24.43 -17.09 -18.37
N PRO A 84 -25.59 -16.91 -19.04
CA PRO A 84 -26.75 -17.78 -18.84
C PRO A 84 -26.35 -19.21 -19.21
N ALA A 85 -26.42 -20.10 -18.23
CA ALA A 85 -26.11 -21.51 -18.43
C ALA A 85 -27.05 -22.10 -19.49
N PRO A 86 -26.53 -22.83 -20.50
CA PRO A 86 -27.39 -23.62 -21.38
C PRO A 86 -28.10 -24.68 -20.54
N ALA A 87 -29.42 -24.79 -20.70
CA ALA A 87 -30.26 -25.76 -20.03
C ALA A 87 -29.74 -27.18 -20.30
N ALA A 88 -29.06 -27.78 -19.31
CA ALA A 88 -28.57 -29.13 -19.38
C ALA A 88 -29.47 -30.06 -18.55
N SER A 89 -29.83 -31.17 -19.19
CA SER A 89 -30.77 -32.20 -18.77
C SER A 89 -30.49 -32.82 -17.40
N ALA A 90 -31.59 -33.27 -16.79
CA ALA A 90 -31.65 -34.07 -15.58
C ALA A 90 -30.69 -35.27 -15.61
N GLY A 91 -29.65 -35.21 -14.78
CA GLY A 91 -28.71 -36.30 -14.50
C GLY A 91 -28.28 -36.21 -13.04
N SER A 92 -28.29 -37.36 -12.38
CA SER A 92 -28.18 -37.63 -10.93
C SER A 92 -27.28 -36.70 -10.09
N PRO A 93 -27.66 -36.42 -8.83
CA PRO A 93 -26.86 -35.60 -7.92
C PRO A 93 -25.50 -36.26 -7.64
N PRO A 94 -24.38 -35.51 -7.72
CA PRO A 94 -23.08 -36.02 -7.32
C PRO A 94 -23.05 -36.28 -5.80
N PRO A 95 -22.28 -37.27 -5.33
CA PRO A 95 -22.12 -37.54 -3.90
C PRO A 95 -21.55 -36.31 -3.19
N GLN A 96 -22.29 -35.82 -2.19
CA GLN A 96 -21.81 -34.78 -1.28
C GLN A 96 -20.58 -35.29 -0.54
N GLN A 97 -19.39 -34.89 -1.00
CA GLN A 97 -18.19 -35.00 -0.20
C GLN A 97 -18.29 -33.95 0.91
N GLN A 98 -18.62 -34.40 2.13
CA GLN A 98 -18.50 -33.58 3.32
C GLN A 98 -17.04 -33.13 3.46
N PRO A 99 -16.77 -31.80 3.52
CA PRO A 99 -15.43 -31.33 3.78
C PRO A 99 -14.96 -31.86 5.13
N PRO A 100 -13.69 -32.30 5.24
CA PRO A 100 -13.14 -32.81 6.49
C PRO A 100 -13.31 -31.78 7.60
N ALA A 101 -13.82 -32.24 8.75
CA ALA A 101 -14.00 -31.40 9.93
C ALA A 101 -12.68 -30.69 10.27
N LEU A 102 -12.70 -29.36 10.24
CA LEU A 102 -11.57 -28.53 10.65
C LEU A 102 -11.27 -28.81 12.13
N PRO A 103 -10.01 -29.05 12.51
CA PRO A 103 -9.66 -29.24 13.91
C PRO A 103 -10.01 -27.97 14.71
N PRO A 104 -10.72 -28.09 15.84
CA PRO A 104 -11.06 -26.94 16.67
C PRO A 104 -9.81 -26.35 17.31
N GLY A 105 -9.64 -25.02 17.21
CA GLY A 105 -8.81 -24.24 18.14
C GLY A 105 -7.45 -23.72 17.65
N GLY A 106 -7.05 -23.92 16.40
CA GLY A 106 -5.80 -23.33 15.89
C GLY A 106 -5.95 -21.85 15.53
N PRO A 107 -4.96 -20.98 15.84
CA PRO A 107 -4.98 -19.60 15.33
C PRO A 107 -4.98 -19.61 13.78
N PRO A 108 -5.78 -18.75 13.11
CA PRO A 108 -5.95 -18.81 11.66
C PRO A 108 -4.62 -18.66 10.94
N SER A 109 -4.27 -19.57 10.04
CA SER A 109 -2.95 -19.52 9.36
C SER A 109 -2.75 -18.21 8.56
N PRO A 110 -1.51 -17.77 8.28
CA PRO A 110 -1.26 -16.62 7.38
C PRO A 110 -1.97 -16.75 6.02
N THR A 111 -2.13 -17.99 5.54
CA THR A 111 -2.89 -18.31 4.32
C THR A 111 -4.38 -17.98 4.45
N THR A 112 -4.97 -18.20 5.63
CA THR A 112 -6.36 -17.82 5.93
C THR A 112 -6.54 -16.31 5.89
N ALA A 113 -5.65 -15.55 6.53
CA ALA A 113 -5.66 -14.09 6.49
C ALA A 113 -5.54 -13.54 5.05
N CYS A 114 -4.69 -14.16 4.23
CA CYS A 114 -4.55 -13.79 2.82
C CYS A 114 -5.82 -14.06 2.00
N ALA A 115 -6.49 -15.20 2.25
CA ALA A 115 -7.75 -15.53 1.57
C ALA A 115 -8.87 -14.58 1.96
N GLU A 116 -8.99 -14.20 3.24
CA GLU A 116 -9.96 -13.21 3.70
C GLU A 116 -9.69 -11.82 3.10
N LEU A 117 -8.43 -11.40 3.05
CA LEU A 117 -8.04 -10.15 2.38
C LEU A 117 -8.39 -10.19 0.89
N LEU A 118 -8.09 -11.30 0.21
CA LEU A 118 -8.44 -11.48 -1.20
C LEU A 118 -9.95 -11.36 -1.45
N LEU A 119 -10.78 -11.98 -0.60
CA LEU A 119 -12.24 -11.87 -0.68
C LEU A 119 -12.71 -10.42 -0.47
N ARG A 120 -12.14 -9.72 0.51
CA ARG A 120 -12.45 -8.31 0.77
C ARG A 120 -12.07 -7.42 -0.41
N VAL A 121 -10.85 -7.56 -0.91
CA VAL A 121 -10.34 -6.78 -2.07
C VAL A 121 -11.20 -7.04 -3.31
N ARG A 122 -11.63 -8.28 -3.55
CA ARG A 122 -12.54 -8.61 -4.66
C ARG A 122 -13.91 -7.94 -4.48
N ALA A 123 -14.45 -7.92 -3.28
CA ALA A 123 -15.73 -7.25 -3.00
C ALA A 123 -15.62 -5.73 -3.25
N GLU A 124 -14.52 -5.10 -2.82
CA GLU A 124 -14.26 -3.68 -3.08
C GLU A 124 -14.05 -3.39 -4.56
N HIS A 125 -13.37 -4.28 -5.30
CA HIS A 125 -13.20 -4.18 -6.75
C HIS A 125 -14.53 -4.16 -7.48
N VAL A 126 -15.41 -5.10 -7.15
CA VAL A 126 -16.76 -5.17 -7.71
C VAL A 126 -17.57 -3.91 -7.35
N ALA A 127 -17.47 -3.45 -6.10
CA ALA A 127 -18.13 -2.22 -5.65
C ALA A 127 -17.61 -0.96 -6.36
N ALA A 128 -16.33 -0.94 -6.78
CA ALA A 128 -15.74 0.14 -7.57
C ALA A 128 -16.17 0.11 -9.06
N GLY A 129 -17.01 -0.84 -9.46
CA GLY A 129 -17.40 -1.05 -10.86
C GLY A 129 -16.31 -1.72 -11.69
N GLY A 130 -15.32 -2.33 -11.03
CA GLY A 130 -14.27 -3.09 -11.67
C GLY A 130 -14.82 -4.38 -12.26
N VAL A 131 -14.75 -4.51 -13.58
CA VAL A 131 -14.72 -5.83 -14.21
C VAL A 131 -13.28 -6.31 -14.03
N LEU A 132 -13.04 -7.47 -13.42
CA LEU A 132 -11.72 -8.12 -13.40
C LEU A 132 -11.27 -8.23 -14.87
N ARG A 133 -10.46 -7.27 -15.30
CA ARG A 133 -10.01 -7.21 -16.67
C ARG A 133 -8.94 -8.27 -16.78
N ALA A 134 -9.07 -9.18 -17.74
CA ALA A 134 -7.89 -9.88 -18.24
C ALA A 134 -6.90 -8.77 -18.63
N CYS A 135 -5.75 -8.75 -17.97
CA CYS A 135 -4.78 -7.67 -17.99
C CYS A 135 -4.55 -7.23 -19.46
N PRO A 136 -4.98 -6.02 -19.89
CA PRO A 136 -4.75 -5.60 -21.25
C PRO A 136 -3.25 -5.41 -21.44
N ASP A 137 -2.71 -6.01 -22.49
CA ASP A 137 -1.30 -5.98 -22.85
C ASP A 137 -0.72 -4.57 -22.66
N HIS A 138 0.31 -4.47 -21.82
CA HIS A 138 1.21 -3.32 -21.79
C HIS A 138 2.02 -3.31 -23.10
N GLU A 139 1.34 -2.98 -24.21
CA GLU A 139 1.81 -3.14 -25.60
C GLU A 139 2.84 -2.08 -26.05
N GLN A 140 3.57 -1.50 -25.10
CA GLN A 140 4.76 -0.67 -25.38
C GLN A 140 5.93 -1.11 -24.50
N ALA A 141 6.04 -2.42 -24.26
CA ALA A 141 7.27 -3.02 -23.82
C ALA A 141 8.34 -2.87 -24.92
N CYS A 142 9.50 -2.35 -24.55
CA CYS A 142 10.69 -2.44 -25.39
C CYS A 142 10.91 -3.93 -25.71
N PRO A 143 11.19 -4.33 -26.97
CA PRO A 143 11.25 -5.74 -27.38
C PRO A 143 12.30 -6.60 -26.65
N ASP A 144 13.16 -6.00 -25.82
CA ASP A 144 14.16 -6.70 -24.98
C ASP A 144 13.73 -6.92 -23.52
N ASP A 145 12.49 -6.60 -23.14
CA ASP A 145 11.98 -6.86 -21.78
C ASP A 145 11.56 -8.33 -21.64
N ALA A 146 12.56 -9.21 -21.59
CA ALA A 146 12.39 -10.64 -21.38
C ALA A 146 11.68 -10.91 -20.05
N ALA A 147 10.35 -11.09 -20.12
CA ALA A 147 9.44 -11.70 -19.14
C ALA A 147 9.82 -11.50 -17.66
N ALA A 148 10.01 -10.26 -17.22
CA ALA A 148 9.99 -9.98 -15.79
C ALA A 148 8.63 -10.43 -15.23
N PRO A 149 8.58 -11.10 -14.06
CA PRO A 149 7.31 -11.52 -13.47
C PRO A 149 6.39 -10.31 -13.33
N HIS A 150 5.17 -10.44 -13.87
CA HIS A 150 4.21 -9.33 -14.03
C HIS A 150 3.97 -8.51 -12.75
N ILE A 151 4.16 -9.13 -11.58
CA ILE A 151 3.91 -8.53 -10.25
C ILE A 151 5.16 -7.90 -9.59
N GLY A 152 6.30 -7.81 -10.28
CA GLY A 152 7.50 -7.12 -9.79
C GLY A 152 8.36 -7.88 -8.76
N TRP A 153 7.99 -9.12 -8.41
CA TRP A 153 8.77 -10.09 -7.62
C TRP A 153 8.43 -11.53 -8.09
N ASP A 154 9.22 -12.54 -7.72
CA ASP A 154 9.04 -13.92 -8.19
C ASP A 154 8.68 -14.87 -7.03
N PRO A 155 7.42 -15.34 -6.94
CA PRO A 155 7.01 -16.27 -5.87
C PRO A 155 7.68 -17.64 -5.96
N THR A 156 8.11 -18.09 -7.15
CA THR A 156 8.82 -19.36 -7.31
C THR A 156 10.21 -19.24 -6.73
N ARG A 157 10.93 -18.17 -7.11
CA ARG A 157 12.25 -17.88 -6.56
C ARG A 157 12.21 -17.63 -5.07
N ALA A 158 11.19 -16.92 -4.58
CA ALA A 158 10.95 -16.76 -3.14
C ALA A 158 10.86 -18.13 -2.46
N ALA A 159 10.01 -19.03 -2.98
CA ALA A 159 9.86 -20.38 -2.42
C ALA A 159 11.19 -21.15 -2.37
N GLN A 160 12.00 -21.06 -3.43
CA GLN A 160 13.33 -21.68 -3.51
C GLN A 160 14.31 -21.06 -2.51
N ALA A 161 14.37 -19.74 -2.41
CA ALA A 161 15.24 -19.07 -1.46
C ALA A 161 14.94 -19.51 -0.01
N PHE A 162 13.65 -19.70 0.31
CA PHE A 162 13.23 -20.22 1.59
C PHE A 162 13.69 -21.66 1.84
N THR A 163 13.66 -22.54 0.84
CA THR A 163 14.14 -23.93 0.98
C THR A 163 15.63 -24.03 1.16
N ASP A 164 16.38 -23.14 0.53
CA ASP A 164 17.84 -23.15 0.57
C ASP A 164 18.38 -22.71 1.95
N GLY A 165 17.49 -22.28 2.87
CA GLY A 165 17.86 -21.78 4.20
C GLY A 165 18.66 -20.48 4.15
N GLY A 166 18.78 -19.86 2.96
CA GLY A 166 19.63 -18.70 2.70
C GLY A 166 19.00 -17.35 3.03
N VAL A 167 17.74 -17.32 3.46
CA VAL A 167 17.03 -16.07 3.76
C VAL A 167 17.19 -15.71 5.23
N ASP A 168 17.93 -14.64 5.49
CA ASP A 168 18.07 -14.04 6.82
C ASP A 168 16.81 -13.23 7.17
N LEU A 169 15.87 -13.87 7.90
CA LEU A 169 14.60 -13.26 8.33
C LEU A 169 14.73 -12.42 9.61
N THR A 170 15.93 -11.95 9.95
CA THR A 170 16.16 -11.04 11.08
C THR A 170 16.10 -9.58 10.65
N THR A 171 15.99 -8.66 11.62
CA THR A 171 16.10 -7.21 11.38
C THR A 171 17.43 -6.86 10.71
N ALA A 172 18.52 -7.54 11.11
CA ALA A 172 19.84 -7.36 10.51
C ALA A 172 19.89 -7.83 9.04
N GLY A 173 19.20 -8.93 8.72
CA GLY A 173 19.03 -9.42 7.35
C GLY A 173 18.30 -8.41 6.46
N LEU A 174 17.21 -7.82 6.96
CA LEU A 174 16.46 -6.78 6.24
C LEU A 174 17.26 -5.49 6.04
N ARG A 175 17.99 -5.05 7.08
CA ARG A 175 18.97 -3.96 6.94
C ARG A 175 19.98 -4.28 5.87
N ARG A 176 20.63 -5.44 5.91
CA ARG A 176 21.61 -5.84 4.88
C ARG A 176 21.00 -5.79 3.48
N ALA A 177 19.82 -6.38 3.28
CA ALA A 177 19.13 -6.37 1.99
C ALA A 177 18.82 -4.95 1.49
N ALA A 178 18.38 -4.05 2.37
CA ALA A 178 18.14 -2.64 2.03
C ALA A 178 19.43 -1.93 1.61
N ARG A 179 20.52 -2.12 2.35
CA ARG A 179 21.84 -1.54 2.02
C ARG A 179 22.36 -2.06 0.69
N ASP A 180 22.25 -3.36 0.45
CA ASP A 180 22.67 -3.98 -0.81
C ASP A 180 21.85 -3.45 -1.99
N PHE A 181 20.54 -3.26 -1.81
CA PHE A 181 19.69 -2.65 -2.82
C PHE A 181 20.05 -1.18 -3.08
N VAL A 182 20.24 -0.37 -2.03
CA VAL A 182 20.62 1.05 -2.16
C VAL A 182 21.97 1.19 -2.87
N ARG A 183 22.96 0.36 -2.53
CA ARG A 183 24.26 0.32 -3.22
C ARG A 183 24.13 -0.06 -4.70
N ALA A 184 23.28 -1.02 -5.02
CA ALA A 184 23.01 -1.37 -6.42
C ALA A 184 22.32 -0.20 -7.15
N ALA A 185 21.28 0.39 -6.55
CA ALA A 185 20.53 1.51 -7.12
C ALA A 185 21.39 2.76 -7.32
N SER A 186 22.27 3.11 -6.37
CA SER A 186 23.13 4.29 -6.47
C SER A 186 24.09 4.22 -7.66
N VAL A 187 24.48 3.02 -8.09
CA VAL A 187 25.32 2.80 -9.27
C VAL A 187 24.49 2.68 -10.55
N LEU A 188 23.36 1.97 -10.50
CA LEU A 188 22.57 1.66 -11.70
C LEU A 188 21.66 2.82 -12.14
N CYS A 189 21.02 3.55 -11.21
CA CYS A 189 20.09 4.64 -11.55
C CYS A 189 20.74 5.76 -12.38
N PRO A 190 21.97 6.24 -12.08
CA PRO A 190 22.64 7.21 -12.94
C PRO A 190 22.83 6.72 -14.38
N ARG A 191 23.18 5.44 -14.58
CA ARG A 191 23.35 4.84 -15.92
C ARG A 191 22.04 4.80 -16.71
N ILE A 192 20.95 4.45 -16.02
CA ILE A 192 19.60 4.44 -16.60
C ILE A 192 19.19 5.86 -17.00
N ARG A 193 19.39 6.84 -16.10
CA ARG A 193 19.02 8.24 -16.32
C ARG A 193 19.84 8.91 -17.42
N SER A 194 21.12 8.56 -17.55
CA SER A 194 22.01 9.09 -18.59
C SER A 194 21.91 8.35 -19.92
N CYS A 195 21.01 7.37 -20.05
CA CYS A 195 20.91 6.49 -21.23
C CYS A 195 22.28 5.91 -21.63
N ALA A 196 23.05 5.41 -20.67
CA ALA A 196 24.34 4.78 -20.94
C ALA A 196 24.18 3.62 -21.95
N PRO A 197 25.23 3.23 -22.71
CA PRO A 197 25.13 2.16 -23.71
C PRO A 197 24.58 0.83 -23.17
N ASP A 198 24.72 0.57 -21.88
CA ASP A 198 24.22 -0.62 -21.17
C ASP A 198 23.01 -0.33 -20.25
N ALA A 199 22.28 0.76 -20.48
CA ALA A 199 21.13 1.14 -19.65
C ALA A 199 20.07 0.03 -19.56
N GLY A 200 19.85 -0.73 -20.64
CA GLY A 200 18.94 -1.89 -20.63
C GLY A 200 19.39 -2.98 -19.65
N ASP A 201 20.68 -3.31 -19.61
CA ASP A 201 21.23 -4.25 -18.63
C ASP A 201 21.09 -3.71 -17.19
N ALA A 202 21.35 -2.40 -17.01
CA ALA A 202 21.18 -1.75 -15.72
C ALA A 202 19.72 -1.82 -15.22
N VAL A 203 18.73 -1.63 -16.11
CA VAL A 203 17.30 -1.79 -15.77
C VAL A 203 17.00 -3.22 -15.30
N ARG A 204 17.45 -4.25 -16.04
CA ARG A 204 17.23 -5.65 -15.66
C ARG A 204 17.85 -5.99 -14.31
N ARG A 205 19.12 -5.59 -14.10
CA ARG A 205 19.84 -5.80 -12.84
C ARG A 205 19.16 -5.12 -11.66
N LEU A 206 18.67 -3.89 -11.85
CA LEU A 206 17.93 -3.18 -10.82
C LEU A 206 16.56 -3.82 -10.55
N GLY A 207 15.88 -4.32 -11.59
CA GLY A 207 14.66 -5.11 -11.47
C GLY A 207 14.85 -6.38 -10.65
N HIS A 208 15.93 -7.13 -10.89
CA HIS A 208 16.30 -8.31 -10.08
C HIS A 208 16.64 -7.94 -8.64
N ALA A 209 17.40 -6.87 -8.42
CA ALA A 209 17.73 -6.41 -7.07
C ALA A 209 16.47 -6.01 -6.29
N ARG A 210 15.53 -5.29 -6.94
CA ARG A 210 14.24 -4.93 -6.36
C ARG A 210 13.43 -6.15 -5.99
N ALA A 211 13.29 -7.11 -6.90
CA ALA A 211 12.54 -8.34 -6.65
C ALA A 211 13.08 -9.07 -5.42
N ARG A 212 14.41 -9.18 -5.28
CA ARG A 212 15.05 -9.83 -4.11
C ARG A 212 14.76 -9.08 -2.82
N PHE A 213 14.79 -7.76 -2.87
CA PHE A 213 14.47 -6.93 -1.72
C PHE A 213 13.01 -7.11 -1.26
N LEU A 214 12.06 -7.10 -2.21
CA LEU A 214 10.63 -7.20 -1.92
C LEU A 214 10.19 -8.62 -1.49
N GLU A 215 10.92 -9.66 -1.86
CA GLU A 215 10.70 -11.03 -1.40
C GLU A 215 10.92 -11.20 0.11
N LEU A 216 11.79 -10.39 0.72
CA LEU A 216 12.15 -10.54 2.13
C LEU A 216 10.99 -10.19 3.09
N PRO A 217 10.29 -9.04 2.96
CA PRO A 217 9.08 -8.77 3.72
C PRO A 217 7.98 -9.84 3.53
N VAL A 218 7.88 -10.43 2.33
CA VAL A 218 6.95 -11.54 2.06
C VAL A 218 7.30 -12.77 2.89
N HIS A 219 8.58 -13.14 2.96
CA HIS A 219 9.02 -14.25 3.80
C HIS A 219 8.80 -13.99 5.28
N MET A 220 9.11 -12.78 5.75
CA MET A 220 8.88 -12.39 7.16
C MET A 220 7.41 -12.54 7.52
N MET A 221 6.51 -12.00 6.70
CA MET A 221 5.06 -12.11 6.89
C MET A 221 4.59 -13.58 6.92
N LEU A 222 5.03 -14.42 5.97
CA LEU A 222 4.62 -15.83 5.91
C LEU A 222 5.26 -16.71 7.00
N SER A 223 6.40 -16.30 7.55
CA SER A 223 7.06 -17.00 8.65
C SER A 223 6.38 -16.79 10.00
N GLY A 224 5.57 -15.73 10.14
CA GLY A 224 5.01 -15.31 11.42
C GLY A 224 6.04 -14.63 12.34
N ASN A 225 7.27 -14.38 11.87
CA ASN A 225 8.26 -13.58 12.58
C ASN A 225 8.16 -12.11 12.15
N LEU A 226 7.62 -11.30 13.05
CA LEU A 226 7.02 -10.00 12.69
C LEU A 226 7.75 -8.82 13.33
N LEU A 227 8.46 -9.06 14.43
CA LEU A 227 9.32 -8.09 15.11
C LEU A 227 10.31 -7.41 14.14
N PRO A 228 10.92 -8.11 13.16
CA PRO A 228 11.87 -7.48 12.27
C PRO A 228 11.31 -6.34 11.43
N LEU A 229 10.03 -6.40 11.02
CA LEU A 229 9.44 -5.38 10.15
C LEU A 229 9.09 -4.11 10.91
N SER A 230 8.66 -4.21 12.17
CA SER A 230 8.38 -3.02 13.00
C SER A 230 9.66 -2.30 13.37
N ASP A 231 10.66 -3.02 13.91
CA ASP A 231 11.91 -2.41 14.40
C ASP A 231 12.72 -1.77 13.26
N PHE A 232 12.65 -2.38 12.07
CA PHE A 232 13.33 -1.89 10.88
C PHE A 232 12.85 -0.53 10.38
N LEU A 233 11.58 -0.18 10.59
CA LEU A 233 11.00 1.06 10.06
C LEU A 233 11.34 2.30 10.89
N PHE A 234 11.76 2.11 12.15
CA PHE A 234 12.02 3.23 13.07
C PHE A 234 13.52 3.55 13.23
N ASP A 235 14.41 2.61 12.90
CA ASP A 235 15.85 2.80 13.05
C ASP A 235 16.54 3.27 11.76
N SER A 236 17.58 4.09 11.93
CA SER A 236 18.52 4.39 10.83
C SER A 236 19.23 3.11 10.38
N LEU A 237 19.32 2.90 9.07
CA LEU A 237 20.01 1.76 8.44
C LEU A 237 21.53 1.77 8.70
N ASP A 238 22.09 2.91 9.12
CA ASP A 238 23.50 3.09 9.44
C ASP A 238 23.86 2.68 10.88
N ILE A 239 22.88 2.30 11.71
CA ILE A 239 23.16 1.98 13.14
C ILE A 239 24.14 0.81 13.30
N ASP A 240 24.15 -0.09 12.32
CA ASP A 240 25.02 -1.27 12.26
C ASP A 240 26.26 -1.06 11.39
N ASP A 241 26.55 0.16 10.93
CA ASP A 241 27.75 0.42 10.14
C ASP A 241 28.99 0.39 11.07
N PRO A 242 29.93 -0.56 10.87
CA PRO A 242 31.15 -0.64 11.67
C PRO A 242 32.02 0.61 11.58
N LEU A 243 31.85 1.45 10.55
CA LEU A 243 32.56 2.70 10.37
C LEU A 243 32.00 3.84 11.24
N VAL A 244 30.74 3.75 11.68
CA VAL A 244 30.14 4.75 12.57
C VAL A 244 30.61 4.46 14.00
N SER A 245 31.39 5.38 14.56
CA SER A 245 31.96 5.26 15.91
C SER A 245 30.86 5.09 16.97
N LYS A 246 31.16 4.42 18.09
CA LYS A 246 30.21 4.24 19.21
C LYS A 246 29.70 5.58 19.73
N GLU A 247 30.55 6.60 19.77
CA GLU A 247 30.19 7.95 20.19
C GLU A 247 29.23 8.62 19.21
N GLU A 248 29.45 8.44 17.91
CA GLU A 248 28.53 8.97 16.89
C GLU A 248 27.20 8.24 16.89
N ARG A 249 27.18 6.92 17.13
CA ARG A 249 25.92 6.17 17.37
C ARG A 249 25.19 6.67 18.61
N ALA A 250 25.91 6.96 19.71
CA ALA A 250 25.30 7.52 20.92
C ALA A 250 24.76 8.95 20.70
N ARG A 251 25.38 9.73 19.83
CA ARG A 251 24.91 11.07 19.43
C ARG A 251 23.71 11.02 18.48
N ARG A 252 23.66 10.03 17.60
CA ARG A 252 22.49 9.71 16.76
C ARG A 252 21.41 9.08 17.64
N GLN A 253 20.77 9.89 18.48
CA GLN A 253 19.64 9.43 19.29
C GLN A 253 18.59 8.78 18.35
N PRO A 254 18.09 7.58 18.67
CA PRO A 254 17.07 6.89 17.86
C PRO A 254 15.69 7.59 17.85
N SER A 255 15.58 8.82 18.36
CA SER A 255 14.30 9.49 18.62
C SER A 255 14.07 10.78 17.84
N SER A 256 14.97 11.23 16.94
CA SER A 256 14.58 12.33 16.05
C SER A 256 13.70 11.77 14.95
N GLU A 257 12.40 12.03 15.03
CA GLU A 257 11.47 11.83 13.92
C GLU A 257 12.11 12.38 12.63
N VAL A 258 12.09 11.57 11.57
CA VAL A 258 12.67 11.96 10.28
C VAL A 258 11.92 13.20 9.76
N PRO A 259 12.60 14.33 9.48
CA PRO A 259 11.94 15.55 9.05
C PRO A 259 11.06 15.32 7.83
N VAL A 260 9.84 15.87 7.80
CA VAL A 260 8.93 15.68 6.66
C VAL A 260 9.49 16.23 5.35
N SER A 261 10.37 17.24 5.41
CA SER A 261 11.11 17.73 4.23
C SER A 261 11.97 16.64 3.57
N HIS A 262 12.51 15.70 4.35
CA HIS A 262 13.24 14.53 3.84
C HIS A 262 12.32 13.63 3.01
N TRP A 263 11.13 13.30 3.54
CA TRP A 263 10.15 12.48 2.82
C TRP A 263 9.61 13.17 1.57
N ILE A 264 9.40 14.49 1.61
CA ILE A 264 9.04 15.29 0.43
C ILE A 264 10.14 15.22 -0.63
N TRP A 265 11.41 15.35 -0.24
CA TRP A 265 12.53 15.27 -1.17
C TRP A 265 12.64 13.88 -1.81
N ALA A 266 12.53 12.82 -1.01
CA ALA A 266 12.54 11.44 -1.50
C ALA A 266 11.36 11.17 -2.45
N ALA A 267 10.14 11.57 -2.07
CA ALA A 267 8.95 11.39 -2.89
C ALA A 267 9.04 12.11 -4.24
N ARG A 268 9.71 13.27 -4.32
CA ARG A 268 9.97 13.97 -5.58
C ARG A 268 10.88 13.17 -6.54
N GLN A 269 11.76 12.32 -6.02
CA GLN A 269 12.63 11.49 -6.87
C GLN A 269 11.87 10.39 -7.62
N LEU A 270 10.66 10.02 -7.18
CA LEU A 270 9.84 9.02 -7.85
C LEU A 270 9.39 9.47 -9.25
N ARG A 271 9.29 10.79 -9.48
CA ARG A 271 8.91 11.39 -10.77
C ARG A 271 7.68 10.71 -11.39
N TRP A 272 6.68 10.42 -10.57
CA TRP A 272 5.46 9.78 -11.03
C TRP A 272 4.71 10.67 -12.02
N GLN A 273 4.14 10.04 -13.04
CA GLN A 273 3.17 10.70 -13.91
C GLN A 273 1.89 11.01 -13.13
N ALA A 274 1.11 12.00 -13.55
CA ALA A 274 -0.09 12.44 -12.83
C ALA A 274 -1.07 11.28 -12.53
N ASP A 275 -1.31 10.41 -13.50
CA ASP A 275 -2.21 9.26 -13.35
C ASP A 275 -1.63 8.19 -12.41
N GLN A 276 -0.32 7.93 -12.50
CA GLN A 276 0.40 7.01 -11.62
C GLN A 276 0.37 7.52 -10.19
N GLU A 277 0.62 8.82 -10.01
CA GLU A 277 0.60 9.50 -8.71
C GLU A 277 -0.79 9.46 -8.08
N GLU A 278 -1.87 9.71 -8.84
CA GLU A 278 -3.23 9.59 -8.34
C GLU A 278 -3.52 8.16 -7.87
N THR A 279 -3.07 7.17 -8.65
CA THR A 279 -3.26 5.75 -8.33
C THR A 279 -2.54 5.36 -7.04
N VAL A 280 -1.28 5.75 -6.90
CA VAL A 280 -0.50 5.48 -5.68
C VAL A 280 -1.08 6.25 -4.48
N TYR A 281 -1.49 7.50 -4.66
CA TYR A 281 -2.11 8.29 -3.60
C TYR A 281 -3.40 7.63 -3.09
N ALA A 282 -4.26 7.17 -4.00
CA ALA A 282 -5.49 6.45 -3.65
C ALA A 282 -5.18 5.15 -2.89
N ALA A 283 -4.10 4.45 -3.26
CA ALA A 283 -3.65 3.25 -2.56
C ALA A 283 -3.19 3.52 -1.13
N LEU A 284 -2.34 4.53 -0.96
CA LEU A 284 -1.84 4.93 0.35
C LEU A 284 -2.96 5.46 1.25
N GLN A 285 -3.91 6.24 0.69
CA GLN A 285 -5.08 6.70 1.44
C GLN A 285 -5.94 5.53 1.93
N THR A 286 -6.21 4.56 1.05
CA THR A 286 -6.99 3.36 1.40
C THR A 286 -6.29 2.56 2.50
N HIS A 287 -4.97 2.40 2.39
CA HIS A 287 -4.15 1.77 3.41
C HIS A 287 -4.23 2.48 4.76
N VAL A 288 -4.04 3.81 4.81
CA VAL A 288 -4.13 4.59 6.05
C VAL A 288 -5.51 4.42 6.71
N GLN A 289 -6.59 4.47 5.94
CA GLN A 289 -7.95 4.28 6.45
C GLN A 289 -8.17 2.88 7.06
N ARG A 290 -7.66 1.83 6.39
CA ARG A 290 -7.75 0.46 6.90
C ARG A 290 -6.91 0.26 8.15
N MET A 291 -5.68 0.78 8.15
CA MET A 291 -4.77 0.69 9.29
C MET A 291 -5.34 1.40 10.52
N ALA A 292 -5.94 2.58 10.36
CA ALA A 292 -6.61 3.28 11.46
C ALA A 292 -7.74 2.43 12.08
N THR A 293 -8.54 1.77 11.24
CA THR A 293 -9.60 0.86 11.70
C THR A 293 -9.03 -0.33 12.47
N MET A 294 -7.98 -0.97 11.95
CA MET A 294 -7.32 -2.11 12.62
C MET A 294 -6.65 -1.70 13.93
N GLN A 295 -5.99 -0.53 13.97
CA GLN A 295 -5.37 0.00 15.19
C GLN A 295 -6.41 0.30 16.27
N ALA A 296 -7.55 0.89 15.91
CA ALA A 296 -8.65 1.11 16.85
C ALA A 296 -9.22 -0.21 17.40
N GLN A 297 -9.27 -1.27 16.57
CA GLN A 297 -9.65 -2.60 17.04
C GLN A 297 -8.60 -3.22 17.97
N MET A 298 -7.31 -3.14 17.62
CA MET A 298 -6.21 -3.63 18.48
C MET A 298 -6.22 -2.95 19.83
N GLN A 299 -6.39 -1.63 19.87
CA GLN A 299 -6.45 -0.86 21.12
C GLN A 299 -7.61 -1.33 22.01
N ARG A 300 -8.81 -1.52 21.43
CA ARG A 300 -9.96 -2.06 22.17
C ARG A 300 -9.72 -3.46 22.71
N LEU A 301 -9.10 -4.35 21.93
CA LEU A 301 -8.77 -5.70 22.38
C LEU A 301 -7.72 -5.70 23.50
N LEU A 302 -6.72 -4.82 23.42
CA LEU A 302 -5.74 -4.62 24.50
C LEU A 302 -6.41 -4.16 25.80
N GLU A 303 -7.34 -3.21 25.71
CA GLU A 303 -8.14 -2.76 26.85
C GLU A 303 -8.97 -3.92 27.45
N GLN A 304 -9.57 -4.77 26.61
CA GLN A 304 -10.30 -5.96 27.05
C GLN A 304 -9.40 -6.99 27.72
N VAL A 305 -8.21 -7.26 27.18
CA VAL A 305 -7.21 -8.17 27.77
C VAL A 305 -6.80 -7.69 29.16
N CYS A 306 -6.58 -6.38 29.32
CA CYS A 306 -6.23 -5.76 30.60
C CYS A 306 -7.39 -5.76 31.61
N ALA A 307 -8.64 -5.60 31.14
CA ALA A 307 -9.83 -5.55 31.99
C ALA A 307 -10.43 -6.92 32.32
N ALA A 308 -10.03 -8.00 31.62
CA ALA A 308 -10.58 -9.33 31.82
C ALA A 308 -10.14 -9.95 33.15
N ASP A 309 -11.10 -10.25 34.01
CA ASP A 309 -10.89 -10.96 35.29
C ASP A 309 -10.75 -12.48 35.11
N ASP A 310 -11.39 -13.05 34.08
CA ASP A 310 -11.33 -14.47 33.73
C ASP A 310 -10.26 -14.76 32.67
N ILE A 311 -9.52 -15.86 32.88
CA ILE A 311 -8.48 -16.36 31.98
C ILE A 311 -9.10 -16.70 30.61
N VAL A 312 -10.30 -17.28 30.56
CA VAL A 312 -10.92 -17.66 29.28
C VAL A 312 -11.21 -16.43 28.43
N ALA A 313 -11.78 -15.38 29.02
CA ALA A 313 -12.04 -14.12 28.33
C ALA A 313 -10.74 -13.43 27.88
N ARG A 314 -9.70 -13.47 28.71
CA ARG A 314 -8.38 -12.95 28.37
C ARG A 314 -7.75 -13.69 27.20
N ASP A 315 -7.80 -15.02 27.21
CA ASP A 315 -7.27 -15.88 26.14
C ASP A 315 -8.04 -15.67 24.82
N GLU A 316 -9.36 -15.52 24.89
CA GLU A 316 -10.20 -15.19 23.74
C GLU A 316 -9.76 -13.86 23.11
N ALA A 317 -9.69 -12.78 23.91
CA ALA A 317 -9.27 -11.46 23.44
C ALA A 317 -7.83 -11.44 22.90
N MET A 318 -6.90 -12.16 23.54
CA MET A 318 -5.52 -12.32 23.06
C MET A 318 -5.45 -13.03 21.71
N ARG A 319 -6.24 -14.08 21.51
CA ARG A 319 -6.31 -14.79 20.23
C ARG A 319 -6.88 -13.90 19.15
N GLU A 320 -7.93 -13.12 19.42
CA GLU A 320 -8.46 -12.12 18.47
C GLU A 320 -7.41 -11.05 18.13
N LEU A 321 -6.67 -10.55 19.13
CA LEU A 321 -5.59 -9.60 18.93
C LEU A 321 -4.52 -10.16 17.97
N GLY A 322 -4.16 -11.43 18.14
CA GLY A 322 -3.26 -12.14 17.24
C GLY A 322 -3.81 -12.31 15.82
N VAL A 323 -5.14 -12.40 15.63
CA VAL A 323 -5.76 -12.36 14.29
C VAL A 323 -5.60 -10.98 13.66
N ILE A 324 -5.95 -9.91 14.39
CA ILE A 324 -5.91 -8.54 13.86
C ILE A 324 -4.48 -8.11 13.53
N GLN A 325 -3.50 -8.45 14.37
CA GLN A 325 -2.09 -8.14 14.13
C GLN A 325 -1.57 -8.81 12.85
N ARG A 326 -1.98 -10.05 12.55
CA ARG A 326 -1.61 -10.73 11.30
C ARG A 326 -2.31 -10.13 10.09
N ASN A 327 -3.57 -9.73 10.24
CA ASN A 327 -4.30 -9.04 9.18
C ASN A 327 -3.67 -7.67 8.86
N SER A 328 -3.22 -6.93 9.86
CA SER A 328 -2.55 -5.64 9.65
C SER A 328 -1.21 -5.81 8.93
N GLN A 329 -0.48 -6.88 9.21
CA GLN A 329 0.78 -7.18 8.51
C GLN A 329 0.56 -7.58 7.07
N MET A 330 -0.42 -8.47 6.83
CA MET A 330 -0.82 -8.82 5.47
C MET A 330 -1.21 -7.58 4.68
N GLU A 331 -2.02 -6.68 5.27
CA GLU A 331 -2.42 -5.41 4.65
C GLU A 331 -1.21 -4.53 4.32
N CYS A 332 -0.28 -4.36 5.26
CA CYS A 332 0.96 -3.61 5.04
C CYS A 332 1.80 -4.22 3.91
N THR A 333 2.03 -5.54 3.92
CA THR A 333 2.83 -6.23 2.91
C THR A 333 2.17 -6.14 1.53
N VAL A 334 0.86 -6.39 1.43
CA VAL A 334 0.14 -6.30 0.15
C VAL A 334 0.15 -4.87 -0.38
N THR A 335 -0.13 -3.87 0.46
CA THR A 335 -0.06 -2.46 0.05
C THR A 335 1.34 -2.10 -0.42
N MET A 336 2.37 -2.49 0.33
CA MET A 336 3.77 -2.26 -0.03
C MET A 336 4.11 -2.88 -1.39
N LEU A 337 3.67 -4.12 -1.65
CA LEU A 337 3.88 -4.77 -2.94
C LEU A 337 3.12 -4.06 -4.07
N CYS A 338 1.85 -3.69 -3.86
CA CYS A 338 1.10 -2.90 -4.84
C CYS A 338 1.84 -1.60 -5.20
N VAL A 339 2.28 -0.84 -4.19
CA VAL A 339 2.93 0.46 -4.41
C VAL A 339 4.32 0.30 -5.02
N TYR A 340 5.19 -0.56 -4.48
CA TYR A 340 6.61 -0.63 -4.85
C TYR A 340 6.95 -1.66 -5.93
N ALA A 341 6.16 -2.73 -6.06
CA ALA A 341 6.37 -3.77 -7.07
C ALA A 341 5.63 -3.46 -8.37
N SER A 342 4.33 -3.12 -8.26
CA SER A 342 3.40 -3.04 -9.40
C SER A 342 3.20 -1.60 -9.90
N LEU A 343 2.94 -0.65 -9.00
CA LEU A 343 2.67 0.74 -9.37
C LEU A 343 3.90 1.59 -9.57
N THR A 344 5.09 1.12 -9.18
CA THR A 344 6.36 1.86 -9.28
C THR A 344 7.34 1.08 -10.14
N LYS A 345 8.06 1.76 -11.05
CA LYS A 345 9.12 1.13 -11.86
C LYS A 345 10.36 0.85 -11.02
N ALA A 346 11.18 -0.11 -11.42
CA ALA A 346 12.38 -0.49 -10.64
C ALA A 346 13.36 0.68 -10.40
N HIS A 347 13.58 1.54 -11.40
CA HIS A 347 14.43 2.73 -11.24
C HIS A 347 13.79 3.81 -10.35
N GLN A 348 12.48 4.03 -10.43
CA GLN A 348 11.77 4.97 -9.55
C GLN A 348 11.91 4.52 -8.09
N PHE A 349 11.71 3.22 -7.82
CA PHE A 349 11.90 2.64 -6.49
C PHE A 349 13.35 2.75 -6.02
N GLY A 350 14.32 2.49 -6.90
CA GLY A 350 15.75 2.67 -6.62
C GLY A 350 16.11 4.11 -6.26
N GLU A 351 15.69 5.09 -7.07
CA GLU A 351 15.93 6.51 -6.78
C GLU A 351 15.26 6.96 -5.47
N TYR A 352 14.06 6.44 -5.18
CA TYR A 352 13.38 6.70 -3.92
C TYR A 352 14.13 6.16 -2.71
N LEU A 353 14.61 4.92 -2.74
CA LEU A 353 15.35 4.34 -1.61
C LEU A 353 16.73 4.99 -1.42
N VAL A 354 17.41 5.35 -2.51
CA VAL A 354 18.66 6.13 -2.44
C VAL A 354 18.40 7.50 -1.81
N ALA A 355 17.27 8.13 -2.13
CA ALA A 355 16.90 9.42 -1.58
C ALA A 355 16.36 9.33 -0.14
N ALA A 356 15.76 8.22 0.26
CA ALA A 356 15.30 8.01 1.62
C ALA A 356 16.47 7.73 2.59
N TRP A 357 17.64 7.32 2.08
CA TRP A 357 18.80 6.95 2.88
C TRP A 357 19.22 8.05 3.88
N PRO A 358 19.57 7.71 5.14
CA PRO A 358 19.74 6.37 5.71
C PRO A 358 18.47 5.77 6.32
N TYR A 359 17.30 6.31 6.02
CA TYR A 359 16.03 5.83 6.58
C TYR A 359 15.35 4.86 5.63
N MET A 360 14.68 3.85 6.18
CA MET A 360 13.79 3.03 5.38
C MET A 360 12.51 3.82 5.07
N PRO A 361 12.11 3.95 3.80
CA PRO A 361 10.84 4.57 3.49
C PRO A 361 9.65 3.76 4.02
N SER A 362 8.74 4.45 4.71
CA SER A 362 7.47 3.90 5.17
C SER A 362 6.31 4.33 4.26
N LEU A 363 5.24 3.52 4.22
CA LEU A 363 4.02 3.87 3.50
C LEU A 363 3.37 5.16 4.05
N SER A 364 3.37 5.34 5.37
CA SER A 364 2.85 6.55 6.02
C SER A 364 3.71 7.78 5.72
N GLY A 365 5.04 7.66 5.73
CA GLY A 365 5.94 8.77 5.37
C GLY A 365 5.73 9.22 3.93
N LEU A 366 5.59 8.26 3.01
CA LEU A 366 5.26 8.52 1.61
C LEU A 366 3.88 9.17 1.46
N TYR A 367 2.85 8.67 2.16
CA TYR A 367 1.51 9.25 2.14
C TYR A 367 1.52 10.73 2.58
N ASN A 368 2.17 11.02 3.72
CA ASN A 368 2.26 12.37 4.26
C ASN A 368 2.98 13.31 3.28
N ALA A 369 4.08 12.86 2.68
CA ALA A 369 4.81 13.61 1.67
C ALA A 369 3.94 13.91 0.43
N MET A 370 3.19 12.92 -0.06
CA MET A 370 2.29 13.09 -1.20
C MET A 370 1.13 14.06 -0.91
N THR A 371 0.54 13.99 0.29
CA THR A 371 -0.51 14.91 0.71
C THR A 371 -0.02 16.36 0.62
N LEU A 372 1.18 16.63 1.17
CA LEU A 372 1.79 17.96 1.11
C LEU A 372 2.13 18.40 -0.32
N LEU A 373 2.68 17.51 -1.16
CA LEU A 373 2.96 17.79 -2.57
C LEU A 373 1.69 18.08 -3.39
N ARG A 374 0.56 17.44 -3.07
CA ARG A 374 -0.75 17.72 -3.68
C ARG A 374 -1.28 19.08 -3.25
N GLU A 375 -1.21 19.40 -1.96
CA GLU A 375 -1.59 20.72 -1.46
C GLU A 375 -0.77 21.84 -2.09
N GLU A 376 0.55 21.66 -2.21
CA GLU A 376 1.47 22.60 -2.84
C GLU A 376 1.06 22.87 -4.30
N ARG A 377 0.76 21.82 -5.08
CA ARG A 377 0.25 21.97 -6.46
C ARG A 377 -1.10 22.66 -6.52
N ARG A 378 -2.05 22.33 -5.63
CA ARG A 378 -3.35 23.03 -5.55
C ARG A 378 -3.18 24.50 -5.19
N ARG A 379 -2.22 24.85 -4.33
CA ARG A 379 -1.89 26.25 -4.01
C ARG A 379 -1.33 26.96 -5.24
N ARG A 380 -0.38 26.36 -5.97
CA ARG A 380 0.15 26.90 -7.24
C ARG A 380 -0.94 27.10 -8.30
N GLN A 381 -1.84 26.13 -8.46
CA GLN A 381 -2.96 26.21 -9.41
C GLN A 381 -3.97 27.30 -9.03
N ARG A 382 -4.25 27.48 -7.74
CA ARG A 382 -5.06 28.60 -7.25
C ARG A 382 -4.32 29.94 -7.38
N GLY A 383 -3.00 29.90 -7.31
CA GLY A 383 -2.06 31.04 -7.41
C GLY A 383 -1.68 31.45 -8.83
N LEU A 384 -2.50 31.13 -9.84
CA LEU A 384 -2.44 31.67 -11.21
C LEU A 384 -2.61 33.21 -11.29
N HIS A 385 -2.24 33.96 -10.24
CA HIS A 385 -2.08 35.43 -10.24
C HIS A 385 -1.25 36.01 -9.08
N PHE A 386 -0.46 35.24 -8.34
CA PHE A 386 0.55 35.84 -7.46
C PHE A 386 1.90 35.60 -8.10
N GLU A 387 2.55 36.69 -8.52
CA GLU A 387 3.92 36.67 -9.01
C GLU A 387 4.72 35.76 -8.08
N ALA A 388 5.34 34.74 -8.66
CA ALA A 388 6.36 34.00 -7.97
C ALA A 388 7.50 34.99 -7.73
N GLU A 389 7.41 35.79 -6.66
CA GLU A 389 8.60 36.13 -5.91
C GLU A 389 9.29 34.78 -5.69
N GLU A 390 10.41 34.61 -6.39
CA GLU A 390 11.42 33.62 -6.06
C GLU A 390 11.47 33.56 -4.55
N VAL A 391 10.95 32.47 -3.99
CA VAL A 391 11.16 32.14 -2.60
C VAL A 391 12.66 31.95 -2.54
N ASP A 392 13.32 33.02 -2.10
CA ASP A 392 14.75 33.12 -1.92
C ASP A 392 15.22 31.83 -1.27
N ALA A 393 16.19 31.16 -1.89
CA ALA A 393 16.68 29.86 -1.41
C ALA A 393 17.30 29.95 0.00
N ASP A 394 17.44 31.18 0.52
CA ASP A 394 17.83 31.55 1.88
C ASP A 394 16.66 31.66 2.88
N ALA A 395 15.45 31.22 2.53
CA ALA A 395 14.32 31.21 3.47
C ALA A 395 14.67 30.43 4.75
N ASP A 396 14.74 31.17 5.87
CA ASP A 396 15.09 30.71 7.21
C ASP A 396 14.47 29.33 7.53
N PRO A 397 15.30 28.28 7.70
CA PRO A 397 14.84 26.94 8.05
C PRO A 397 13.93 26.92 9.29
N ALA A 398 14.11 27.86 10.23
CA ALA A 398 13.27 27.96 11.42
C ALA A 398 11.86 28.49 11.11
N ALA A 399 11.69 29.34 10.08
CA ALA A 399 10.36 29.74 9.61
C ALA A 399 9.63 28.56 8.93
N MET A 400 10.36 27.76 8.15
CA MET A 400 9.80 26.56 7.52
C MET A 400 9.38 25.51 8.57
N MET A 401 10.21 25.31 9.61
CA MET A 401 9.95 24.38 10.69
C MET A 401 8.79 24.83 11.60
N ARG A 402 8.68 26.13 11.91
CA ARG A 402 7.51 26.69 12.62
C ARG A 402 6.22 26.42 11.86
N ARG A 403 6.22 26.70 10.56
CA ARG A 403 5.06 26.48 9.68
C ARG A 403 4.69 25.00 9.56
N HIS A 404 5.68 24.10 9.66
CA HIS A 404 5.44 22.67 9.69
C HIS A 404 4.77 22.22 10.99
N ASN A 405 5.26 22.69 12.14
CA ASN A 405 4.66 22.40 13.45
C ASN A 405 3.20 22.88 13.50
N GLU A 406 2.89 24.05 12.93
CA GLU A 406 1.52 24.55 12.82
C GLU A 406 0.62 23.61 12.01
N LEU A 407 1.12 23.04 10.90
CA LEU A 407 0.36 22.08 10.09
C LEU A 407 0.16 20.74 10.81
N GLN A 408 1.16 20.23 11.53
CA GLN A 408 1.00 19.02 12.36
C GLN A 408 -0.02 19.22 13.48
N GLN A 409 0.01 20.39 14.16
CA GLN A 409 -0.98 20.72 15.19
C GLN A 409 -2.40 20.83 14.60
N ALA A 410 -2.54 21.42 13.42
CA ALA A 410 -3.82 21.50 12.73
C ALA A 410 -4.36 20.11 12.32
N ALA A 411 -3.48 19.20 11.87
CA ALA A 411 -3.86 17.83 11.54
C ALA A 411 -4.29 17.05 12.79
N ALA A 412 -3.52 17.12 13.88
CA ALA A 412 -3.86 16.49 15.16
C ALA A 412 -5.18 17.03 15.74
N ALA A 413 -5.44 18.34 15.63
CA ALA A 413 -6.70 18.94 16.05
C ALA A 413 -7.89 18.43 15.20
N SER A 414 -7.69 18.24 13.89
CA SER A 414 -8.72 17.66 13.01
C SER A 414 -9.04 16.20 13.35
N GLU A 415 -8.04 15.41 13.72
CA GLU A 415 -8.23 14.01 14.16
C GLU A 415 -8.98 13.95 15.51
N GLN A 416 -8.64 14.84 16.45
CA GLN A 416 -9.38 14.96 17.72
C GLN A 416 -10.84 15.39 17.52
N ALA A 417 -11.09 16.31 16.59
CA ALA A 417 -12.45 16.72 16.23
C ALA A 417 -13.26 15.55 15.63
N ALA A 418 -12.67 14.79 14.70
CA ALA A 418 -13.32 13.61 14.12
C ALA A 418 -13.61 12.50 15.15
N SER A 419 -12.70 12.29 16.11
CA SER A 419 -12.89 11.35 17.22
C SER A 419 -14.02 11.81 18.17
N SER A 420 -14.13 13.11 18.41
CA SER A 420 -15.19 13.70 19.25
C SER A 420 -16.58 13.56 18.63
N ASP A 421 -16.70 13.79 17.31
CA ASP A 421 -17.95 13.56 16.58
C ASP A 421 -18.36 12.08 16.61
N GLN A 422 -17.42 11.15 16.44
CA GLN A 422 -17.74 9.71 16.56
C GLN A 422 -18.25 9.34 17.97
N ARG A 423 -17.68 9.92 19.03
CA ARG A 423 -18.18 9.72 20.40
C ARG A 423 -19.59 10.28 20.61
N LEU A 424 -19.88 11.46 20.07
CA LEU A 424 -21.23 12.05 20.14
C LEU A 424 -22.26 11.21 19.37
N THR A 425 -21.87 10.67 18.21
CA THR A 425 -22.75 9.79 17.42
C THR A 425 -23.02 8.47 18.14
N ALA A 426 -22.01 7.89 18.81
CA ALA A 426 -22.15 6.65 19.59
C ALA A 426 -23.05 6.83 20.83
N LEU A 427 -22.92 7.96 21.54
CA LEU A 427 -23.78 8.28 22.68
C LEU A 427 -25.23 8.57 22.25
N SER A 428 -25.45 9.11 21.05
CA SER A 428 -26.79 9.34 20.52
C SER A 428 -27.49 8.06 20.09
N SER A 429 -26.76 7.00 19.70
CA SER A 429 -27.38 5.73 19.32
C SER A 429 -27.90 4.93 20.52
N ASP A 430 -27.28 5.07 21.69
CA ASP A 430 -27.69 4.38 22.92
C ASP A 430 -29.00 4.93 23.52
N ALA A 431 -29.36 6.18 23.22
CA ALA A 431 -30.60 6.79 23.72
C ALA A 431 -31.88 6.30 22.99
N THR A 432 -31.73 5.51 21.92
CA THR A 432 -32.84 4.99 21.08
C THR A 432 -33.02 3.47 21.19
N ALA A 433 -32.58 2.85 22.27
CA ALA A 433 -33.02 1.48 22.58
C ALA A 433 -34.52 1.51 22.93
N PRO A 434 -35.38 0.78 22.19
CA PRO A 434 -36.80 0.70 22.53
C PRO A 434 -36.92 0.01 23.89
N VAL A 435 -37.54 0.70 24.85
CA VAL A 435 -38.01 0.09 26.10
C VAL A 435 -39.06 -0.95 25.69
N CYS A 436 -38.69 -2.23 25.75
CA CYS A 436 -39.65 -3.31 25.61
C CYS A 436 -40.64 -3.25 26.78
N PRO A 437 -41.96 -3.25 26.52
CA PRO A 437 -42.99 -3.33 27.57
C PRO A 437 -43.00 -4.70 28.26
#